data_AF-A0A0S2F5G5-F1
#
_entry.id   AF-A0A0S2F5G5-F1
#
_cell.length_a   1.000
_cell.length_b   1.000
_cell.length_c   1.000
_cell.angle_alpha   90.00
_cell.angle_beta   90.00
_cell.angle_gamma   90.00
#
_symmetry.space_group_name_H-M   'P 1'
#
loop_
_entity.id
_entity.type
_entity.pdbx_description
1 polymer ?
#
loop_
_entity_poly.entity_id
_entity_poly.type
_entity_poly.pdbx_seq_one_letter_code
_entity_poly.pdbx_strand_id
1 'polypeptide(L)' 'MVQTDELSDVNQRLQDGWVILAIATGHRADGEPRFAYSMGLPYEDDEEEEDEDEEEEGDE' A
#
# COMPACT_ATOMS: atom_id res chain seq x y z
N MET A 1 -6.52 8.35 0.58
CA MET A 1 -7.01 7.13 1.26
C MET A 1 -8.45 6.90 0.84
N VAL A 2 -8.83 5.65 0.57
CA VAL A 2 -10.18 5.24 0.16
C VAL A 2 -10.68 4.14 1.11
N GLN A 3 -11.96 4.16 1.43
CA GLN A 3 -12.63 3.09 2.18
C GLN A 3 -13.66 2.39 1.30
N THR A 4 -13.71 1.06 1.36
CA THR A 4 -14.68 0.25 0.62
C THR A 4 -14.96 -1.07 1.34
N ASP A 5 -16.15 -1.61 1.18
CA ASP A 5 -16.55 -2.96 1.62
C ASP A 5 -16.86 -3.92 0.44
N GLU A 6 -16.62 -3.47 -0.79
CA GLU A 6 -16.83 -4.25 -2.00
C GLU A 6 -15.55 -4.98 -2.43
N LEU A 7 -15.61 -6.32 -2.52
CA LEU A 7 -14.42 -7.13 -2.80
C LEU A 7 -13.86 -6.92 -4.22
N SER A 8 -14.73 -6.66 -5.21
CA SER A 8 -14.30 -6.34 -6.58
C SER A 8 -13.44 -5.08 -6.62
N ASP A 9 -13.85 -4.08 -5.85
CA ASP A 9 -13.21 -2.78 -5.73
C ASP A 9 -11.85 -2.87 -5.03
N VAL A 10 -11.74 -3.73 -4.01
CA VAL A 10 -10.48 -4.04 -3.33
C VAL A 10 -9.53 -4.73 -4.30
N ASN A 11 -10.00 -5.76 -5.01
CA ASN A 11 -9.17 -6.54 -5.94
C ASN A 11 -8.63 -5.68 -7.07
N GLN A 12 -9.46 -4.81 -7.66
CA GLN A 12 -9.00 -3.89 -8.69
C GLN A 12 -7.91 -2.95 -8.16
N ARG A 13 -8.11 -2.35 -6.98
CA ARG A 13 -7.12 -1.43 -6.40
C ARG A 13 -5.80 -2.12 -6.05
N LEU A 14 -5.85 -3.36 -5.57
CA LEU A 14 -4.65 -4.16 -5.36
C LEU A 14 -3.89 -4.41 -6.66
N GLN A 15 -4.60 -4.65 -7.78
CA GLN A 15 -3.99 -4.77 -9.10
C GLN A 15 -3.40 -3.45 -9.59
N ASP A 16 -4.01 -2.32 -9.21
CA ASP A 16 -3.54 -0.97 -9.50
C ASP A 16 -2.38 -0.53 -8.57
N GLY A 17 -1.84 -1.43 -7.74
CA GLY A 17 -0.69 -1.18 -6.88
C GLY A 17 -1.02 -0.52 -5.53
N TRP A 18 -2.29 -0.41 -5.15
CA TRP A 18 -2.67 0.09 -3.83
C TRP A 18 -2.39 -0.94 -2.74
N VAL A 19 -2.22 -0.48 -1.51
CA VAL A 19 -2.02 -1.30 -0.33
C VAL A 19 -3.19 -1.18 0.65
N ILE A 20 -3.47 -2.27 1.38
CA ILE A 20 -4.43 -2.27 2.50
C ILE A 20 -3.72 -1.72 3.73
N LEU A 21 -4.30 -0.68 4.33
CA LEU A 21 -3.79 -0.02 5.52
C LEU A 21 -4.47 -0.54 6.79
N ALA A 22 -5.78 -0.83 6.73
CA ALA A 22 -6.55 -1.37 7.84
C ALA A 22 -7.76 -2.16 7.36
N ILE A 23 -8.20 -3.12 8.18
CA ILE A 23 -9.41 -3.92 7.95
C ILE A 23 -10.27 -3.86 9.23
N ALA A 24 -11.52 -3.41 9.09
CA ALA A 24 -12.52 -3.51 10.13
C ALA A 24 -13.45 -4.69 9.83
N THR A 25 -13.72 -5.51 10.85
CA THR A 25 -14.62 -6.67 10.76
C THR A 25 -15.88 -6.43 11.59
N GLY A 26 -17.00 -7.00 11.15
CA GLY A 26 -18.27 -6.87 11.88
C GLY A 26 -19.37 -7.71 11.25
N HIS A 27 -20.60 -7.42 11.66
CA HIS A 27 -21.81 -8.02 11.08
C HIS A 27 -22.79 -6.92 10.68
N ARG A 28 -23.53 -7.16 9.62
CA ARG A 28 -24.69 -6.35 9.22
C ARG A 28 -25.87 -6.59 10.16
N ALA A 29 -26.91 -5.78 10.04
CA ALA A 29 -28.11 -5.90 10.87
C ALA A 29 -28.87 -7.23 10.68
N ASP A 30 -28.68 -7.87 9.52
CA ASP A 30 -29.19 -9.21 9.19
C ASP A 30 -28.32 -10.35 9.72
N GLY A 31 -27.19 -10.04 10.36
CA GLY A 31 -26.24 -11.02 10.89
C GLY A 31 -25.19 -11.49 9.89
N GLU A 32 -25.20 -11.01 8.64
CA GLU A 32 -24.18 -11.39 7.66
C GLU A 32 -22.83 -10.74 8.00
N PRO A 33 -21.71 -11.47 7.89
CA PRO A 33 -20.39 -10.92 8.15
C PRO A 33 -20.05 -9.81 7.15
N ARG A 34 -19.35 -8.77 7.63
CA ARG A 34 -18.94 -7.61 6.84
C ARG A 34 -17.48 -7.27 7.10
N PHE A 35 -16.79 -6.86 6.04
CA PHE A 35 -15.44 -6.31 6.08
C PHE A 35 -15.45 -4.91 5.49
N ALA A 36 -14.72 -3.97 6.08
CA ALA A 36 -14.46 -2.67 5.49
C ALA A 36 -12.94 -2.45 5.43
N TYR A 37 -12.44 -2.10 4.25
CA TYR A 37 -11.04 -1.95 3.93
C TYR A 37 -10.70 -0.48 3.80
N SER A 38 -9.63 -0.04 4.47
CA SER A 38 -9.00 1.26 4.23
C SER A 38 -7.75 1.03 3.39
N MET A 39 -7.66 1.68 2.24
CA MET A 39 -6.58 1.48 1.26
C MET A 39 -5.92 2.81 0.88
N GLY A 40 -4.66 2.76 0.50
CA GLY A 40 -3.88 3.90 0.01
C GLY A 40 -2.86 3.49 -1.03
N LEU A 41 -2.25 4.47 -1.68
CA LEU A 41 -1.05 4.23 -2.48
C LEU A 41 0.13 3.95 -1.54
N PRO A 42 1.11 3.13 -1.95
CA PRO A 42 2.37 3.02 -1.23
C PRO A 42 3.01 4.40 -1.11
N TYR A 43 3.75 4.61 -0.03
CA TYR A 43 4.66 5.73 0.04
C TYR A 43 5.84 5.42 -0.90
N GLU A 44 6.05 6.27 -1.89
CA GLU A 44 7.27 6.27 -2.70
C GLU A 44 8.25 7.17 -1.96
N ASP A 45 9.34 6.59 -1.46
CA ASP A 45 10.44 7.39 -0.96
C ASP A 45 11.19 7.88 -2.20
N ASP A 46 11.16 9.19 -2.43
CA ASP A 46 12.03 9.85 -3.42
C ASP A 46 13.46 9.86 -2.84
N GLU A 47 14.03 8.69 -2.57
CA GLU A 47 15.47 8.56 -2.38
C GLU A 47 16.09 8.78 -3.78
N GLU A 48 16.39 10.05 -4.09
CA GLU A 48 17.47 10.35 -5.02
C GLU A 48 18.70 9.60 -4.48
N GLU A 49 19.05 8.47 -5.09
CA GLU A 49 20.34 7.81 -4.86
C GLU A 49 21.40 8.89 -5.12
N GLU A 50 21.93 9.47 -4.04
CA GLU A 50 23.18 10.21 -4.11
C GLU A 50 24.21 9.17 -4.57
N ASP A 51 24.53 9.21 -5.87
CA ASP A 51 25.70 8.56 -6.44
C ASP A 51 26.91 8.99 -5.60
N GLU A 52 27.31 8.17 -4.63
CA GLU A 52 28.61 8.26 -3.97
C GLU A 52 29.70 7.80 -4.97
N ASP A 53 29.91 8.60 -6.01
CA ASP A 53 31.16 8.66 -6.76
C ASP A 53 32.19 9.41 -5.88
N GLU A 54 33.10 8.70 -5.20
CA GLU A 54 34.39 9.18 -4.66
C GLU A 54 35.02 8.01 -3.84
N GLU A 55 36.19 7.42 -4.06
CA GLU A 55 37.38 7.66 -4.90
C GLU A 55 38.07 6.29 -5.14
N GLU A 56 38.63 6.08 -6.34
CA GLU A 56 39.64 5.03 -6.56
C GLU A 56 40.90 5.38 -5.74
N GLU A 57 41.16 4.65 -4.65
CA GLU A 57 42.48 4.65 -4.01
C GLU A 57 43.50 4.02 -4.95
N GLY A 58 44.20 4.90 -5.69
CA GLY A 58 45.34 4.58 -6.52
C GLY A 58 46.52 4.04 -5.70
N ASP A 59 47.02 2.91 -6.16
CA ASP A 59 48.21 2.15 -5.76
C ASP A 59 49.48 3.01 -5.55
N GLU A 60 50.12 2.92 -4.37
CA GLU A 60 51.57 3.13 -4.15
C GLU A 60 52.17 2.09 -3.18
#